data_AF-A0A936W3H8-F1
#
_entry.id   AF-A0A936W3H8-F1
#
_cell.length_a   1.000
_cell.length_b   1.000
_cell.length_c   1.000
_cell.angle_alpha   90.00
_cell.angle_beta   90.00
_cell.angle_gamma   90.00
#
_symmetry.space_group_name_H-M   'P 1'
#
loop_
_entity.id
_entity.type
_entity.pdbx_description
1 polymer ?
#
loop_
_entity_poly.entity_id
_entity_poly.type
_entity_poly.pdbx_seq_one_letter_code
_entity_poly.pdbx_strand_id
1 'polypeptide(L)'
;MEKTRSQDARPRRNINPPTVSANFEHVSKLLGKQVTDNDLTLIAGIGPKTATLLQSKGIDTWEDLAHAPVDTLRAILDEAGGVYKSQDPTHWAKQAVMASQGEWRKLRVFQEALKKTE
;
A
#
# COMPACT_ATOMS: atom_id res chain seq x y z
N MET A 1 2.46 36.32 46.70
CA MET A 1 3.08 37.30 45.79
C MET A 1 4.46 36.72 45.52
N GLU A 2 4.85 36.22 44.35
CA GLU A 2 4.88 36.76 42.97
C GLU A 2 4.89 35.59 41.99
N LYS A 3 3.89 35.48 41.11
CA LYS A 3 4.02 35.56 39.65
C LYS A 3 5.46 35.60 39.11
N THR A 4 5.87 34.54 38.40
CA THR A 4 6.58 34.72 37.12
C THR A 4 6.37 33.51 36.21
N ARG A 5 5.87 33.85 35.02
CA ARG A 5 5.61 33.03 33.85
C ARG A 5 6.91 32.97 33.07
N SER A 6 7.44 31.76 32.86
CA SER A 6 8.47 31.51 31.84
C SER A 6 8.12 30.21 31.12
N GLN A 7 7.34 30.36 30.05
CA GLN A 7 7.47 29.50 28.88
C GLN A 7 8.86 29.79 28.29
N ASP A 8 9.76 28.82 28.30
CA ASP A 8 10.83 28.77 27.30
C ASP A 8 11.34 27.34 27.08
N ALA A 9 11.62 27.07 25.81
CA ALA A 9 12.50 26.03 25.29
C ALA A 9 12.09 24.54 25.34
N ARG A 10 11.42 24.17 24.24
CA ARG A 10 11.65 22.96 23.39
C ARG A 10 11.17 21.61 23.96
N PRO A 11 10.13 20.98 23.38
CA PRO A 11 9.98 19.54 23.57
C PRO A 11 11.22 18.88 22.97
N ARG A 12 12.01 18.20 23.81
CA ARG A 12 12.99 17.22 23.33
C ARG A 12 12.18 16.19 22.54
N ARG A 13 12.20 16.35 21.23
CA ARG A 13 11.57 15.43 20.28
C ARG A 13 12.28 14.09 20.49
N ASN A 14 11.65 13.21 21.26
CA ASN A 14 12.13 11.85 21.49
C ASN A 14 12.27 11.18 20.12
N ILE A 15 13.50 11.11 19.65
CA ILE A 15 13.96 10.30 18.54
C ILE A 15 13.89 8.84 18.98
N ASN A 16 12.71 8.24 18.83
CA ASN A 16 12.56 6.79 18.75
C ASN A 16 12.71 6.37 17.26
N PRO A 17 13.30 5.19 17.01
CA PRO A 17 14.09 4.88 15.81
C PRO A 17 13.30 4.98 14.50
N PRO A 18 13.96 5.14 13.33
CA PRO A 18 13.32 4.98 12.02
C PRO A 18 13.06 3.50 11.78
N THR A 19 12.22 2.90 12.62
CA THR A 19 11.72 1.55 12.44
C THR A 19 10.46 1.69 11.59
N VAL A 20 10.42 0.95 10.48
CA VAL A 20 9.39 0.81 9.43
C VAL A 20 7.93 1.15 9.83
N SER A 21 7.56 0.93 11.10
CA SER A 21 6.28 1.29 11.71
C SER A 21 5.90 2.79 11.66
N ALA A 22 6.85 3.73 11.68
CA ALA A 22 6.55 5.17 11.58
C ALA A 22 6.14 5.62 10.16
N ASN A 23 6.44 4.81 9.15
CA ASN A 23 6.05 5.09 7.77
C ASN A 23 4.56 4.82 7.56
N PHE A 24 3.99 3.77 8.15
CA PHE A 24 2.59 3.40 7.91
C PHE A 24 1.58 4.42 8.43
N GLU A 25 1.86 5.12 9.53
CA GLU A 25 0.97 6.17 10.05
C GLU A 25 0.96 7.43 9.14
N HIS A 26 2.11 7.79 8.59
CA HIS A 26 2.18 8.88 7.60
C HIS A 26 1.53 8.48 6.28
N VAL A 27 1.67 7.22 5.87
CA VAL A 27 1.08 6.70 4.64
C VAL A 27 -0.42 6.56 4.79
N SER A 28 -0.91 6.12 5.95
CA SER A 28 -2.34 6.04 6.21
C SER A 28 -2.99 7.41 6.14
N LYS A 29 -2.31 8.45 6.63
CA LYS A 29 -2.72 9.85 6.47
C LYS A 29 -2.64 10.33 5.02
N LEU A 30 -1.65 9.87 4.26
CA LEU A 30 -1.46 10.22 2.84
C LEU A 30 -2.50 9.57 1.91
N LEU A 31 -2.92 8.35 2.24
CA LEU A 31 -3.93 7.58 1.49
C LEU A 31 -5.34 7.78 2.05
N GLY A 32 -5.49 8.28 3.27
CA GLY A 32 -6.75 8.37 4.00
C GLY A 32 -7.32 7.01 4.43
N LYS A 33 -6.47 5.95 4.47
CA LYS A 33 -6.86 4.56 4.73
C LYS A 33 -5.85 3.93 5.67
N GLN A 34 -6.28 3.05 6.56
CA GLN A 34 -5.34 2.30 7.38
C GLN A 34 -4.48 1.40 6.49
N VAL A 35 -3.17 1.55 6.60
CA VAL A 35 -2.20 0.72 5.89
C VAL A 35 -1.80 -0.39 6.83
N THR A 36 -2.15 -1.60 6.46
CA THR A 36 -1.74 -2.82 7.17
C THR A 36 -0.65 -3.49 6.35
N ASP A 37 0.29 -4.13 7.03
CA ASP A 37 1.29 -4.97 6.39
C ASP A 37 0.61 -6.04 5.52
N ASN A 38 1.13 -6.26 4.31
CA ASN A 38 0.58 -7.20 3.33
C ASN A 38 -0.85 -6.93 2.87
N ASP A 39 -1.37 -5.72 3.07
CA ASP A 39 -2.68 -5.35 2.57
C ASP A 39 -2.67 -5.17 1.05
N LEU A 40 -3.11 -6.19 0.31
CA LEU A 40 -3.17 -6.15 -1.15
C LEU A 40 -4.17 -5.10 -1.67
N THR A 41 -5.13 -4.64 -0.86
CA THR A 41 -6.14 -3.65 -1.27
C THR A 41 -5.56 -2.25 -1.48
N LEU A 42 -4.32 -2.02 -1.04
CA LEU A 42 -3.57 -0.79 -1.31
C LEU A 42 -3.10 -0.68 -2.76
N ILE A 43 -3.06 -1.81 -3.47
CA ILE A 43 -2.72 -1.86 -4.89
C ILE A 43 -3.95 -1.41 -5.68
N ALA A 44 -3.81 -0.33 -6.45
CA ALA A 44 -4.89 0.13 -7.32
C ALA A 44 -5.32 -0.98 -8.29
N GLY A 45 -6.62 -1.21 -8.37
CA GLY A 45 -7.20 -2.33 -9.12
C GLY A 45 -7.41 -3.58 -8.27
N ILE A 46 -6.81 -3.75 -7.10
CA ILE A 46 -7.12 -4.87 -6.20
C ILE A 46 -8.20 -4.43 -5.21
N GLY A 47 -9.41 -4.98 -5.37
CA GLY A 47 -10.48 -4.83 -4.41
C GLY A 47 -10.38 -5.84 -3.25
N PRO A 48 -11.17 -5.70 -2.18
CA PRO A 48 -11.19 -6.66 -1.07
C PRO A 48 -11.50 -8.09 -1.54
N LYS A 49 -12.37 -8.24 -2.55
CA LYS A 49 -12.69 -9.55 -3.12
C LYS A 49 -11.52 -10.16 -3.90
N THR A 50 -10.81 -9.34 -4.67
CA THR A 50 -9.62 -9.76 -5.43
C THR A 50 -8.49 -10.13 -4.48
N ALA A 51 -8.29 -9.36 -3.41
CA ALA A 51 -7.33 -9.68 -2.36
C ALA A 51 -7.61 -11.07 -1.75
N THR A 52 -8.87 -11.34 -1.37
CA THR A 52 -9.25 -12.67 -0.86
C THR A 52 -9.05 -13.79 -1.89
N LEU A 53 -9.33 -13.54 -3.17
CA LEU A 53 -9.08 -14.50 -4.25
C LEU A 53 -7.59 -14.83 -4.37
N LEU A 54 -6.73 -13.81 -4.35
CA LEU A 54 -5.27 -13.97 -4.43
C LEU A 54 -4.72 -14.71 -3.21
N GLN A 55 -5.19 -14.36 -2.00
CA GLN A 55 -4.87 -15.07 -0.76
C GLN A 55 -5.27 -16.55 -0.85
N SER A 56 -6.45 -16.85 -1.40
CA SER A 56 -6.88 -18.24 -1.64
C SER A 56 -5.99 -19.00 -2.63
N LYS A 57 -5.16 -18.31 -3.43
CA LYS A 57 -4.16 -18.89 -4.33
C LYS A 57 -2.75 -18.89 -3.74
N GLY A 58 -2.60 -18.49 -2.48
CA GLY A 58 -1.31 -18.41 -1.77
C GLY A 58 -0.56 -17.10 -1.97
N ILE A 59 -1.23 -16.07 -2.51
CA ILE A 59 -0.67 -14.72 -2.66
C ILE A 59 -1.23 -13.87 -1.53
N ASP A 60 -0.58 -13.95 -0.37
CA ASP A 60 -1.01 -13.24 0.84
C ASP A 60 -0.23 -11.94 1.09
N THR A 61 0.96 -11.82 0.51
CA THR A 61 1.91 -10.72 0.78
C THR A 61 2.18 -9.86 -0.46
N TRP A 62 2.69 -8.64 -0.25
CA TRP A 62 3.16 -7.82 -1.37
C TRP A 62 4.35 -8.45 -2.08
N GLU A 63 5.18 -9.22 -1.37
CA GLU A 63 6.29 -9.95 -1.97
C GLU A 63 5.78 -11.08 -2.86
N ASP A 64 4.82 -11.89 -2.39
CA ASP A 64 4.18 -12.91 -3.22
C ASP A 64 3.55 -12.30 -4.47
N LEU A 65 2.85 -11.19 -4.33
CA LEU A 65 2.22 -10.50 -5.46
C LEU A 65 3.26 -9.91 -6.43
N ALA A 66 4.40 -9.43 -5.92
CA ALA A 66 5.50 -8.93 -6.72
C ALA A 66 6.21 -10.05 -7.50
N HIS A 67 6.29 -11.24 -6.92
CA HIS A 67 6.89 -12.42 -7.53
C HIS A 67 5.92 -13.16 -8.46
N ALA A 68 4.61 -12.97 -8.29
CA ALA A 68 3.59 -13.54 -9.15
C ALA A 68 3.67 -12.92 -10.56
N PRO A 69 3.86 -13.74 -11.62
CA PRO A 69 3.88 -13.22 -12.97
C PRO A 69 2.49 -12.77 -13.39
N VAL A 70 2.44 -11.71 -14.20
CA VAL A 70 1.19 -11.11 -14.72
C VAL A 70 0.31 -12.15 -15.40
N ASP A 71 0.92 -13.13 -16.09
CA ASP A 71 0.20 -14.22 -16.76
C ASP A 71 -0.55 -15.12 -15.76
N THR A 72 0.09 -15.49 -14.65
CA THR A 72 -0.56 -16.25 -13.57
C THR A 72 -1.67 -15.44 -12.91
N LEU A 73 -1.43 -14.15 -12.65
CA LEU A 73 -2.48 -13.28 -12.11
C LEU A 73 -3.67 -13.18 -13.07
N ARG A 74 -3.44 -13.00 -14.37
CA ARG A 74 -4.51 -13.03 -15.38
C ARG A 74 -5.25 -14.36 -15.37
N ALA A 75 -4.55 -15.49 -15.31
CA ALA A 75 -5.20 -16.80 -15.28
C ALA A 75 -6.12 -16.96 -14.05
N ILE A 76 -5.67 -16.52 -12.86
CA ILE A 76 -6.47 -16.54 -11.63
C ILE A 76 -7.73 -15.67 -11.78
N LEU A 77 -7.60 -14.47 -12.33
CA LEU A 77 -8.73 -13.56 -12.56
C LEU A 77 -9.68 -14.10 -13.62
N ASP A 78 -9.15 -14.74 -14.67
CA ASP A 78 -9.95 -15.33 -15.73
C ASP A 78 -10.77 -16.51 -15.22
N GLU A 79 -10.15 -17.37 -14.41
CA GLU A 79 -10.82 -18.49 -13.72
C GLU A 79 -11.93 -17.99 -12.79
N ALA A 80 -11.70 -16.89 -12.06
CA ALA A 80 -12.71 -16.30 -11.20
C ALA A 80 -13.86 -15.62 -11.97
N GLY A 81 -13.60 -15.14 -13.19
CA GLY A 81 -14.60 -14.62 -14.11
C GLY A 81 -15.25 -13.29 -13.70
N GLY A 82 -16.26 -12.86 -14.45
CA GLY A 82 -17.07 -11.67 -14.13
C GLY A 82 -16.24 -10.38 -14.02
N VAL A 83 -16.34 -9.70 -12.87
CA VAL A 83 -15.68 -8.40 -12.61
C VAL A 83 -14.16 -8.50 -12.52
N TYR A 84 -13.60 -9.69 -12.29
CA TYR A 84 -12.16 -9.90 -12.17
C TYR A 84 -11.47 -9.85 -13.53
N LYS A 85 -12.13 -10.30 -14.61
CA LYS A 85 -11.59 -10.25 -15.99
C LYS A 85 -11.37 -8.82 -16.50
N SER A 86 -12.16 -7.87 -16.00
CA SER A 86 -12.01 -6.45 -16.36
C SER A 86 -10.84 -5.77 -15.64
N GLN A 87 -10.18 -6.45 -14.71
CA GLN A 87 -9.05 -5.87 -13.99
C GLN A 87 -7.75 -6.12 -14.75
N ASP A 88 -6.84 -5.15 -14.72
CA ASP A 88 -5.54 -5.30 -15.35
C ASP A 88 -4.44 -5.56 -14.31
N PRO A 89 -3.92 -6.80 -14.22
CA PRO A 89 -2.88 -7.15 -13.26
C PRO A 89 -1.48 -6.75 -13.70
N THR A 90 -1.30 -6.15 -14.89
CA THR A 90 0.02 -5.79 -15.45
C THR A 90 0.83 -4.92 -14.50
N HIS A 91 0.15 -4.06 -13.77
CA HIS A 91 0.77 -3.10 -12.86
C HIS A 91 0.80 -3.56 -11.40
N TRP A 92 0.10 -4.63 -11.05
CA TRP A 92 -0.01 -5.09 -9.67
C TRP A 92 1.31 -5.52 -9.08
N ALA A 93 2.08 -6.35 -9.78
CA ALA A 93 3.39 -6.78 -9.34
C ALA A 93 4.32 -5.58 -9.08
N LYS A 94 4.34 -4.61 -10.00
CA LYS A 94 5.16 -3.40 -9.88
C LYS A 94 4.73 -2.53 -8.69
N GLN A 95 3.43 -2.38 -8.46
CA GLN A 95 2.89 -1.66 -7.32
C GLN A 95 3.20 -2.39 -6.00
N ALA A 96 3.16 -3.73 -6.01
CA ALA A 96 3.46 -4.56 -4.86
C ALA A 96 4.93 -4.45 -4.46
N VAL A 97 5.87 -4.41 -5.43
CA VAL A 97 7.29 -4.09 -5.18
C VAL A 97 7.44 -2.73 -4.49
N MET A 98 6.71 -1.71 -4.94
CA MET A 98 6.77 -0.39 -4.30
C MET A 98 6.19 -0.42 -2.88
N ALA A 99 5.10 -1.17 -2.67
CA ALA A 99 4.47 -1.34 -1.37
C ALA A 99 5.40 -2.07 -0.38
N SER A 100 6.02 -3.18 -0.81
CA SER A 100 6.97 -3.96 0.00
C SER A 100 8.23 -3.16 0.34
N GLN A 101 8.67 -2.28 -0.55
CA GLN A 101 9.78 -1.36 -0.29
C GLN A 101 9.39 -0.14 0.57
N GLY A 102 8.11 0.03 0.89
CA GLY A 102 7.62 1.22 1.61
C GLY A 102 7.65 2.50 0.78
N GLU A 103 7.75 2.39 -0.54
CA GLU A 103 7.83 3.49 -1.51
C GLU A 103 6.45 4.07 -1.84
N TRP A 104 5.63 4.30 -0.81
CA TRP A 104 4.23 4.71 -0.92
C TRP A 104 4.01 6.02 -1.65
N ARG A 105 4.96 6.96 -1.55
CA ARG A 105 4.92 8.21 -2.33
C ARG A 105 5.05 7.93 -3.83
N LYS A 106 5.98 7.05 -4.23
CA LYS A 106 6.13 6.65 -5.63
C LYS A 106 4.92 5.86 -6.09
N LEU A 107 4.40 4.97 -5.26
CA LEU A 107 3.18 4.22 -5.54
C LEU A 107 2.00 5.17 -5.84
N ARG A 108 1.80 6.21 -5.01
CA ARG A 108 0.72 7.18 -5.24
C ARG A 108 0.89 7.91 -6.57
N VAL A 109 2.09 8.44 -6.85
CA VAL A 109 2.39 9.13 -8.11
C VAL A 109 2.17 8.20 -9.31
N PHE A 110 2.58 6.94 -9.19
CA PHE A 110 2.38 5.92 -10.22
C PHE A 110 0.89 5.65 -10.47
N GLN A 111 0.10 5.48 -9.41
CA GLN A 111 -1.36 5.31 -9.51
C GLN A 111 -2.05 6.54 -10.11
N GLU A 112 -1.62 7.76 -9.74
CA GLU A 112 -2.13 9.01 -10.33
C GLU A 112 -1.80 9.12 -11.81
N ALA A 113 -0.61 8.65 -12.23
CA ALA A 113 -0.20 8.62 -13.63
C ALA A 113 -1.04 7.62 -14.45
N LEU A 114 -1.36 6.44 -13.91
CA LEU A 114 -2.22 5.46 -14.58
C LEU A 114 -3.62 6.03 -14.88
N LYS A 115 -4.24 6.68 -13.89
CA LYS A 115 -5.56 7.30 -14.06
C LYS A 115 -5.64 8.41 -15.11
N LYS A 116 -4.51 9.06 -15.43
CA LYS A 116 -4.47 10.12 -16.46
C LYS A 116 -4.39 9.58 -17.88
N THR A 117 -4.07 8.30 -18.03
CA THR A 117 -3.81 7.65 -19.32
C THR A 117 -4.99 6.83 -19.83
N GLU A 118 -6.03 6.62 -19.01
CA GLU A 118 -7.34 6.05 -19.42
C GLU A 118 -8.32 7.16 -19.84
#